data_AF-A0A2D6YIQ3-F1
#
_entry.id   AF-A0A2D6YIQ3-F1
#
_cell.length_a   1.000
_cell.length_b   1.000
_cell.length_c   1.000
_cell.angle_alpha   90.00
_cell.angle_beta   90.00
_cell.angle_gamma   90.00
#
_symmetry.space_group_name_H-M   'P 1'
#
loop_
_entity.id
_entity.type
_entity.pdbx_description
1 polymer ?
#
loop_
_entity_poly.entity_id
_entity_poly.type
_entity_poly.pdbx_seq_one_letter_code
_entity_poly.pdbx_strand_id
1 'polypeptide(L)'
;MQQEIYESEYSLDNTCWFLDWNILPKEFTQPLTWAPKGQVDLLRTGFPKELIFETRRRPYNKKTGRYEKSNRCVVQGKNPNDAAVKLKQAIEHNPDKDPKELEVKLTKNCGLCLSYVG
;
A
#
# COMPACT_ATOMS: atom_id res chain seq x y z
N MET A 1 -4.79 14.20 0.44
CA MET A 1 -4.73 13.67 1.82
C MET A 1 -3.73 12.52 2.01
N GLN A 2 -3.87 11.32 1.41
CA GLN A 2 -2.88 10.24 1.64
C GLN A 2 -1.47 10.60 1.15
N GLN A 3 -1.36 11.24 -0.02
CA GLN A 3 -0.07 11.72 -0.54
C GLN A 3 0.57 12.77 0.38
N GLU A 4 -0.22 13.71 0.92
CA GLU A 4 0.27 14.73 1.86
C GLU A 4 0.74 14.13 3.18
N ILE A 5 0.07 13.08 3.67
CA ILE A 5 0.48 12.36 4.89
C ILE A 5 1.72 11.51 4.64
N TYR A 6 1.87 10.95 3.44
CA TYR A 6 3.09 10.28 3.00
C TYR A 6 4.28 11.24 3.01
N GLU A 7 4.14 12.40 2.35
CA GLU A 7 5.22 13.38 2.19
C GLU A 7 5.63 14.02 3.52
N SER A 8 4.70 14.17 4.46
CA SER A 8 4.94 14.84 5.75
C SER A 8 5.36 13.92 6.90
N GLU A 9 5.38 12.60 6.71
CA GLU A 9 5.60 11.59 7.78
C GLU A 9 4.66 11.71 8.98
N TYR A 10 3.55 12.46 8.85
CA TYR A 10 2.65 12.81 9.95
C TYR A 10 2.11 11.58 10.70
N SER A 11 1.91 10.48 9.98
CA SER A 11 1.38 9.21 10.51
C SER A 11 2.31 8.50 11.49
N LEU A 12 3.58 8.87 11.55
CA LEU A 12 4.55 8.27 12.45
C LEU A 12 4.41 8.78 13.87
N ASP A 13 4.09 10.06 14.03
CA ASP A 13 4.09 10.75 15.33
C ASP A 13 2.69 11.11 15.83
N ASN A 14 1.66 10.99 14.97
CA ASN A 14 0.28 11.34 15.29
C ASN A 14 -0.67 10.17 15.05
N THR A 15 -1.78 10.16 15.80
CA THR A 15 -2.88 9.21 15.54
C THR A 15 -3.67 9.70 14.34
N CYS A 16 -3.64 8.94 13.26
CA CYS A 16 -4.42 9.24 12.06
C CYS A 16 -5.70 8.40 12.01
N TRP A 17 -6.82 9.08 11.76
CA TRP A 17 -8.13 8.47 11.56
C TRP A 17 -8.49 8.56 10.08
N PHE A 18 -8.56 7.42 9.42
CA PHE A 18 -8.86 7.35 8.00
C PHE A 18 -10.16 6.60 7.79
N LEU A 19 -11.07 7.20 7.03
CA LEU A 19 -12.44 6.72 6.85
C LEU A 19 -12.52 5.34 6.17
N ASP A 20 -11.57 5.03 5.28
CA ASP A 20 -11.60 3.80 4.48
C ASP A 20 -10.46 2.82 4.80
N TRP A 21 -9.76 2.97 5.94
CA TRP A 21 -8.52 2.21 6.19
C TRP A 21 -8.64 1.24 7.35
N ASN A 22 -8.18 0.02 7.10
CA ASN A 22 -7.95 -0.97 8.14
C ASN A 22 -6.44 -1.12 8.35
N ILE A 23 -6.00 -0.94 9.60
CA ILE A 23 -4.64 -1.26 10.00
C ILE A 23 -4.44 -2.77 9.79
N LEU A 24 -3.38 -3.14 9.07
CA LEU A 24 -3.07 -4.54 8.87
C LEU A 24 -2.83 -5.24 10.22
N PRO A 25 -3.28 -6.50 10.36
CA PRO A 25 -2.93 -7.30 11.52
C PRO A 25 -1.41 -7.36 11.72
N LYS A 26 -0.96 -7.39 12.98
CA LYS A 26 0.47 -7.25 13.31
C LYS A 26 1.31 -8.38 12.70
N GLU A 27 0.72 -9.52 12.44
CA GLU A 27 1.35 -10.71 11.87
C GLU A 27 1.86 -10.44 10.44
N PHE A 28 1.19 -9.56 9.70
CA PHE A 28 1.60 -9.18 8.33
C PHE A 28 2.77 -8.21 8.32
N THR A 29 2.91 -7.40 9.37
CA THR A 29 3.95 -6.39 9.45
C THR A 29 5.13 -6.82 10.30
N GLN A 30 4.95 -7.77 11.22
CA GLN A 30 6.04 -8.29 12.04
C GLN A 30 7.17 -8.85 11.18
N PRO A 31 8.42 -8.67 11.63
CA PRO A 31 9.56 -9.25 10.95
C PRO A 31 9.47 -10.77 11.01
N LEU A 32 9.79 -11.42 9.90
CA LEU A 32 9.92 -12.86 9.82
C LEU A 32 11.07 -13.33 10.72
N THR A 33 11.01 -14.57 11.20
CA THR A 33 12.02 -15.13 12.13
C THR A 33 13.45 -15.08 11.58
N TRP A 34 13.60 -15.09 10.26
CA TRP A 34 14.88 -15.14 9.54
C TRP A 34 15.23 -13.83 8.80
N ALA A 35 14.37 -12.81 8.83
CA ALA A 35 14.63 -11.55 8.13
C ALA A 35 13.93 -10.35 8.79
N PRO A 36 14.53 -9.15 8.73
CA PRO A 36 13.88 -7.90 9.16
C PRO A 36 12.83 -7.42 8.15
N LYS A 37 12.13 -8.34 7.47
CA LYS A 37 11.08 -8.11 6.49
C LYS A 37 9.82 -8.80 6.97
N GLY A 38 8.66 -8.18 6.80
CA GLY A 38 7.36 -8.79 7.05
C GLY A 38 6.68 -9.26 5.77
N GLN A 39 5.49 -9.84 5.89
CA GLN A 39 4.68 -10.22 4.72
C GLN A 39 4.30 -9.00 3.86
N VAL A 40 4.17 -7.82 4.48
CA VAL A 40 3.96 -6.55 3.77
C VAL A 40 5.04 -6.25 2.73
N ASP A 41 6.29 -6.68 2.96
CA ASP A 41 7.39 -6.50 2.02
C ASP A 41 7.21 -7.34 0.74
N LEU A 42 6.43 -8.43 0.80
CA LEU A 42 6.09 -9.26 -0.37
C LEU A 42 5.10 -8.55 -1.30
N LEU A 43 4.25 -7.67 -0.78
CA LEU A 43 3.31 -6.91 -1.61
C LEU A 43 4.03 -6.04 -2.64
N ARG A 44 5.26 -5.59 -2.32
CA ARG A 44 6.09 -4.80 -3.22
C ARG A 44 6.50 -5.56 -4.48
N THR A 45 6.59 -6.90 -4.44
CA THR A 45 7.10 -7.68 -5.58
C THR A 45 6.15 -7.68 -6.77
N GLY A 46 4.87 -7.39 -6.54
CA GLY A 46 3.85 -7.31 -7.59
C GLY A 46 3.74 -5.94 -8.27
N PHE A 47 4.52 -4.94 -7.86
CA PHE A 47 4.39 -3.55 -8.30
C PHE A 47 5.70 -3.01 -8.90
N PRO A 48 5.63 -2.17 -9.94
CA PRO A 48 6.78 -1.36 -10.39
C PRO A 48 7.25 -0.44 -9.27
N LYS A 49 8.57 -0.22 -9.14
CA LYS A 49 9.15 0.57 -8.04
C LYS A 49 8.66 2.02 -8.05
N GLU A 50 8.40 2.55 -9.23
CA GLU A 50 7.94 3.92 -9.48
C GLU A 50 6.50 4.14 -9.00
N LEU A 51 5.76 3.05 -8.79
CA LEU A 51 4.38 3.04 -8.31
C LEU A 51 4.29 2.53 -6.87
N ILE A 52 5.40 2.47 -6.13
CA ILE A 52 5.42 2.14 -4.71
C ILE A 52 5.72 3.42 -3.92
N PHE A 53 4.76 3.84 -3.11
CA PHE A 53 4.84 5.02 -2.26
C PHE A 53 4.83 4.56 -0.81
N GLU A 54 5.86 4.87 -0.03
CA GLU A 54 5.92 4.41 1.36
C GLU A 54 6.50 5.41 2.34
N THR A 55 5.80 5.64 3.45
CA THR A 55 6.35 6.41 4.57
C THR A 55 7.57 5.69 5.16
N ARG A 56 8.45 6.44 5.80
CA ARG A 56 9.61 5.87 6.48
C ARG A 56 9.20 4.80 7.50
N ARG A 57 9.83 3.62 7.40
CA ARG A 57 9.71 2.58 8.42
C ARG A 57 10.61 2.92 9.61
N ARG A 58 10.12 2.66 10.83
CA ARG A 58 10.92 2.85 12.05
C ARG A 58 12.15 1.92 12.05
N PRO A 59 13.24 2.27 12.75
CA PRO A 59 14.44 1.44 12.79
C PRO A 59 14.15 0.04 13.36
N TYR A 60 14.79 -0.98 12.77
CA TYR A 60 14.76 -2.35 13.27
C TYR A 60 15.92 -2.60 14.23
N ASN A 61 15.62 -3.00 15.46
CA ASN A 61 16.62 -3.38 16.44
C ASN A 61 16.96 -4.87 16.31
N LYS A 62 18.15 -5.16 15.78
CA LYS A 62 18.66 -6.52 15.58
C LYS A 62 18.88 -7.30 16.88
N LYS A 63 19.12 -6.62 18.02
CA LYS A 63 19.33 -7.28 19.32
C LYS A 63 18.03 -7.78 19.91
N THR A 64 16.94 -7.02 19.77
CA THR A 64 15.63 -7.37 20.32
C THR A 64 14.71 -8.07 19.33
N GLY A 65 15.07 -8.09 18.05
CA GLY A 65 14.25 -8.67 16.98
C GLY A 65 12.97 -7.89 16.68
N ARG A 66 12.92 -6.59 17.00
CA ARG A 66 11.71 -5.75 16.93
C ARG A 66 11.98 -4.37 16.37
N TYR A 67 10.96 -3.74 15.80
CA TYR A 67 11.00 -2.33 15.41
C TYR A 67 10.82 -1.41 16.61
N GLU A 68 11.36 -0.19 16.54
CA GLU A 68 11.15 0.84 17.56
C GLU A 68 9.67 1.29 17.58
N LYS A 69 9.03 1.18 18.76
CA LYS A 69 7.60 1.47 19.06
C LYS A 69 6.57 0.60 18.34
N SER A 70 6.33 0.84 17.06
CA SER A 70 5.26 0.22 16.28
C SER A 70 5.73 -0.03 14.85
N ASN A 71 5.32 -1.16 14.29
CA ASN A 71 5.44 -1.45 12.87
C ASN A 71 4.08 -1.71 12.24
N ARG A 72 3.02 -1.11 12.80
CA ARG A 72 1.68 -1.17 12.20
C ARG A 72 1.72 -0.46 10.85
N CYS A 73 0.97 -0.98 9.89
CA CYS A 73 0.96 -0.47 8.53
C CYS A 73 -0.45 -0.52 7.98
N VAL A 74 -0.79 0.49 7.19
CA VAL A 74 -1.95 0.50 6.32
C VAL A 74 -1.46 0.33 4.89
N VAL A 75 -2.19 -0.49 4.12
CA VAL A 75 -1.91 -0.72 2.71
C VAL A 75 -3.10 -0.30 1.89
N GLN A 76 -2.84 0.49 0.86
CA GLN A 76 -3.82 0.83 -0.15
C GLN A 76 -3.15 0.74 -1.51
N GLY A 77 -3.95 0.49 -2.54
CA GLY A 77 -3.43 0.50 -3.88
C GLY A 77 -4.18 -0.40 -4.82
N LYS A 78 -3.95 -0.17 -6.11
CA LYS A 78 -4.44 -1.05 -7.15
C LYS A 78 -3.26 -1.49 -7.99
N ASN A 79 -3.11 -2.81 -8.16
CA ASN A 79 -2.08 -3.34 -9.03
C ASN A 79 -2.37 -2.91 -10.48
N PRO A 80 -1.42 -2.26 -11.18
CA PRO A 80 -1.62 -1.83 -12.56
C PRO A 80 -1.89 -3.01 -13.52
N ASN A 81 -1.30 -4.18 -13.27
CA ASN A 81 -1.53 -5.38 -14.07
C ASN A 81 -2.98 -5.87 -13.93
N ASP A 82 -3.47 -5.95 -12.68
CA ASP A 82 -4.86 -6.33 -12.42
C ASP A 82 -5.85 -5.29 -12.97
N ALA A 83 -5.48 -4.01 -12.93
CA ALA A 83 -6.27 -2.94 -13.53
C ALA A 83 -6.40 -3.11 -15.05
N ALA A 84 -5.31 -3.46 -15.73
CA ALA A 84 -5.31 -3.70 -17.17
C ALA A 84 -6.15 -4.93 -17.57
N VAL A 85 -6.08 -6.03 -16.79
CA VAL A 85 -6.93 -7.20 -17.02
C VAL A 85 -8.41 -6.85 -16.83
N LYS A 86 -8.75 -6.15 -15.75
CA LYS A 86 -10.12 -5.70 -15.48
C LYS A 86 -10.64 -4.73 -16.54
N LEU A 87 -9.78 -3.89 -17.11
CA LEU A 87 -10.16 -2.99 -18.19
C LEU A 87 -10.58 -3.77 -19.44
N LYS A 88 -9.80 -4.77 -19.86
CA LYS A 88 -10.17 -5.62 -21.00
C LYS A 88 -11.52 -6.30 -20.77
N GLN A 89 -11.70 -6.90 -19.59
CA GLN A 89 -12.97 -7.53 -19.22
C GLN A 89 -14.12 -6.51 -19.20
N ALA A 90 -13.91 -5.30 -18.67
CA ALA A 90 -14.94 -4.28 -18.60
C ALA A 90 -15.39 -3.81 -19.98
N ILE A 91 -14.46 -3.65 -20.93
CA ILE A 91 -14.76 -3.29 -22.33
C ILE A 91 -15.56 -4.41 -23.00
N GLU A 92 -15.18 -5.67 -22.80
CA GLU A 92 -15.88 -6.84 -23.37
C GLU A 92 -17.32 -6.98 -22.84
N HIS A 93 -17.52 -6.74 -21.53
CA HIS A 93 -18.82 -6.95 -20.88
C HIS A 93 -19.74 -5.72 -20.89
N ASN A 94 -19.23 -4.53 -21.23
CA ASN A 94 -19.99 -3.29 -21.30
C ASN A 94 -19.72 -2.56 -22.63
N PRO A 95 -20.14 -3.12 -23.78
CA PRO A 95 -19.87 -2.54 -25.10
C PRO A 95 -20.56 -1.18 -25.31
N ASP A 96 -21.55 -0.85 -24.48
CA ASP A 96 -22.30 0.40 -24.45
C ASP A 96 -21.58 1.56 -23.75
N LYS A 97 -20.50 1.29 -23.00
CA LYS A 97 -19.76 2.30 -22.24
C LYS A 97 -18.54 2.79 -23.01
N ASP A 98 -18.19 4.06 -22.82
CA ASP A 98 -16.98 4.64 -23.40
C ASP A 98 -15.71 3.95 -22.82
N PRO A 99 -14.89 3.31 -23.67
CA PRO A 99 -13.65 2.69 -23.24
C PRO A 99 -12.69 3.65 -22.53
N LYS A 100 -12.68 4.95 -22.90
CA LYS A 100 -11.82 5.95 -22.26
C LYS A 100 -12.26 6.24 -20.84
N GLU A 101 -13.57 6.30 -20.59
CA GLU A 101 -14.10 6.50 -19.24
C GLU A 101 -13.78 5.28 -18.35
N LEU A 102 -13.91 4.07 -18.90
CA LEU A 102 -13.53 2.84 -18.21
C LEU A 102 -12.03 2.80 -17.90
N GLU A 103 -11.18 3.22 -18.84
CA GLU A 103 -9.73 3.32 -18.64
C GLU A 103 -9.39 4.27 -17.51
N VAL A 104 -9.89 5.51 -17.54
CA VAL A 104 -9.65 6.49 -16.48
C VAL A 104 -10.12 5.95 -15.13
N LYS A 105 -11.33 5.38 -15.07
CA LYS A 105 -11.91 4.88 -13.82
C LYS A 105 -11.13 3.70 -13.25
N LEU A 106 -10.63 2.80 -14.10
CA LEU A 106 -9.94 1.59 -13.66
C LEU A 106 -8.44 1.80 -13.44
N THR A 107 -7.81 2.79 -14.07
CA THR A 107 -6.39 3.11 -13.89
C THR A 107 -6.14 4.19 -12.83
N LYS A 108 -7.19 4.91 -12.41
CA LYS A 108 -7.10 5.89 -11.33
C LYS A 108 -6.58 5.26 -10.03
N ASN A 109 -5.63 5.94 -9.39
CA ASN A 109 -4.98 5.53 -8.14
C ASN A 109 -4.28 4.16 -8.22
N CYS A 110 -3.78 3.77 -9.40
CA CYS A 110 -2.88 2.64 -9.53
C CYS A 110 -1.55 2.90 -8.84
N GLY A 111 -1.02 1.85 -8.22
CA GLY A 111 0.17 1.90 -7.36
C GLY A 111 -0.11 1.33 -5.98
N LEU A 112 0.95 1.17 -5.19
CA LEU A 112 0.95 0.62 -3.84
C LEU A 112 1.38 1.72 -2.87
N CYS A 113 0.51 2.07 -1.94
CA CYS A 113 0.78 2.99 -0.86
C CYS A 113 0.92 2.21 0.46
N LEU A 114 2.10 2.28 1.07
CA LEU A 114 2.39 1.70 2.39
C LEU A 114 2.58 2.81 3.41
N SER A 115 1.65 2.93 4.36
CA SER A 115 1.72 3.96 5.41
C SER A 115 1.95 3.30 6.76
N TYR A 116 3.15 3.46 7.32
CA TYR A 116 3.48 2.99 8.67
C TYR A 116 2.93 3.97 9.70
N VAL A 117 2.32 3.42 10.76
CA VAL A 117 1.61 4.20 11.79
C VAL A 117 2.19 3.95 13.18
N GLY A 118 2.35 5.04 13.93
CA GLY A 118 2.89 5.08 15.29
C GLY A 118 2.02 4.38 16.32
#